data_AF-K1YX06-F1
#
_entry.id   AF-K1YX06-F1
#
_cell.length_a   1.000
_cell.length_b   1.000
_cell.length_c   1.000
_cell.angle_alpha   90.00
_cell.angle_beta   90.00
_cell.angle_gamma   90.00
#
_symmetry.space_group_name_H-M   'P 1'
#
loop_
_entity.id
_entity.type
_entity.pdbx_description
1 polymer ?
#
loop_
_entity_poly.entity_id
_entity_poly.type
_entity_poly.pdbx_seq_one_letter_code
_entity_poly.pdbx_strand_id
1 'polypeptide(L)'
;VWLVIWPSQQVVIASTNQVLAGGQALPEAAAKGARALFASRTNVMFSMPLLFFMGAARHLILDRDFSQVQFWAVSASIGLTLLLLEINALKGTKLGPLTTVRGVVHAGVLLTAVLYLLVEVTTR
;
A
#
# COMPACT_ATOMS: atom_id res chain seq x y z
N VAL A 1 -2.84 -7.31 3.65
CA VAL A 1 -1.90 -8.02 2.73
C VAL A 1 -1.16 -9.23 3.30
N TRP A 2 -1.02 -9.40 4.63
CA TRP A 2 -0.29 -10.53 5.24
C TRP A 2 -0.71 -11.90 4.70
N LEU A 3 -2.03 -12.11 4.57
CA LEU A 3 -2.63 -13.34 4.02
C LEU A 3 -2.23 -13.65 2.57
N VAL A 4 -1.67 -12.70 1.83
CA VAL A 4 -1.12 -12.92 0.48
C VAL A 4 0.38 -13.14 0.53
N ILE A 5 1.09 -12.34 1.34
CA ILE A 5 2.54 -12.33 1.43
C ILE A 5 3.04 -13.64 2.05
N TRP A 6 2.53 -14.02 3.22
CA TRP A 6 3.02 -15.17 3.96
C TRP A 6 2.88 -16.50 3.19
N PRO A 7 1.70 -16.86 2.63
CA PRO A 7 1.58 -18.09 1.84
C PRO A 7 2.47 -18.10 0.60
N SER A 8 2.68 -16.94 -0.03
CA SER A 8 3.58 -16.82 -1.19
C SER A 8 5.05 -17.00 -0.78
N GLN A 9 5.45 -16.46 0.37
CA GLN A 9 6.79 -16.64 0.92
C GLN A 9 7.07 -18.09 1.32
N GLN A 10 6.08 -18.82 1.85
CA GLN A 10 6.23 -20.24 2.16
C GLN A 10 6.61 -21.06 0.92
N VAL A 11 6.01 -20.79 -0.25
CA VAL A 11 6.37 -21.45 -1.52
C VAL A 11 7.79 -21.10 -1.95
N VAL A 12 8.20 -19.84 -1.83
CA VAL A 12 9.57 -19.39 -2.17
C VAL A 12 10.60 -20.05 -1.26
N ILE A 13 10.32 -20.16 0.04
CA ILE A 13 11.17 -20.83 1.02
C ILE A 13 11.28 -22.33 0.70
N ALA A 14 10.15 -22.99 0.42
CA ALA A 14 10.14 -24.40 0.03
C ALA A 14 10.98 -24.66 -1.24
N SER A 15 10.84 -23.80 -2.25
CA SER A 15 11.65 -23.85 -3.47
C SER A 15 13.14 -23.71 -3.19
N THR A 16 13.51 -22.77 -2.31
CA THR A 16 14.91 -22.56 -1.89
C THR A 16 15.46 -23.82 -1.20
N ASN A 17 14.69 -24.42 -0.29
CA ASN A 17 15.10 -25.65 0.41
C ASN A 17 15.29 -26.83 -0.56
N GLN A 18 14.43 -26.95 -1.58
CA GLN A 18 14.55 -27.99 -2.60
C GLN A 18 15.82 -27.82 -3.45
N VAL A 19 16.14 -26.60 -3.84
CA VAL A 19 17.40 -26.29 -4.56
C VAL A 19 18.62 -26.58 -3.68
N LEU A 20 18.58 -26.23 -2.39
CA LEU A 20 19.64 -26.55 -1.44
C LEU A 20 19.87 -28.06 -1.29
N ALA A 21 18.81 -28.87 -1.41
CA ALA A 21 18.90 -30.33 -1.38
C ALA A 21 19.34 -30.95 -2.72
N GLY A 22 19.74 -30.15 -3.72
CA GLY A 22 20.16 -30.62 -5.05
C GLY A 22 19.02 -30.85 -6.04
N GLY A 23 17.79 -30.45 -5.69
CA GLY A 23 16.64 -30.48 -6.59
C GLY A 23 16.53 -29.24 -7.49
N GLN A 24 15.50 -29.21 -8.33
CA GLN A 24 15.15 -28.04 -9.13
C GLN A 24 14.24 -27.08 -8.35
N ALA A 25 14.26 -25.79 -8.70
CA ALA A 25 13.36 -24.80 -8.13
C ALA A 25 11.90 -25.08 -8.54
N LEU A 26 10.96 -24.82 -7.64
CA LEU A 26 9.53 -24.90 -7.93
C LEU A 26 9.16 -23.89 -9.04
N PRO A 27 8.46 -24.32 -10.11
CA PRO A 27 8.10 -23.45 -11.24
C PRO A 27 7.33 -22.19 -10.83
N GLU A 28 6.47 -22.29 -9.83
CA GLU A 28 5.61 -21.22 -9.35
C GLU A 28 6.30 -20.22 -8.41
N ALA A 29 7.52 -20.53 -7.92
CA ALA A 29 8.20 -19.71 -6.91
C ALA A 29 8.44 -18.28 -7.38
N ALA A 30 8.83 -18.09 -8.65
CA ALA A 30 9.05 -16.76 -9.21
C ALA A 30 7.78 -15.90 -9.23
N ALA A 31 6.65 -16.48 -9.68
CA ALA A 31 5.37 -15.78 -9.71
C ALA A 31 4.86 -15.44 -8.31
N LYS A 32 4.99 -16.37 -7.35
CA LYS A 32 4.65 -16.13 -5.94
C LYS A 32 5.52 -15.06 -5.29
N GLY A 33 6.83 -15.06 -5.59
CA GLY A 33 7.76 -14.01 -5.14
C GLY A 33 7.36 -12.63 -5.64
N ALA A 34 7.05 -12.49 -6.93
CA ALA A 34 6.57 -11.23 -7.51
C ALA A 34 5.25 -10.76 -6.88
N ARG A 35 4.33 -11.67 -6.60
CA ARG A 35 3.05 -11.37 -5.93
C ARG A 35 3.25 -10.87 -4.50
N ALA A 36 4.09 -11.54 -3.72
CA ALA A 36 4.45 -11.13 -2.36
C ALA A 36 5.10 -9.74 -2.35
N LEU A 37 6.02 -9.50 -3.28
CA LEU A 37 6.71 -8.22 -3.43
C LEU A 37 5.77 -7.07 -3.73
N PHE A 38 4.81 -7.26 -4.65
CA PHE A 38 3.84 -6.24 -5.00
C PHE A 38 2.93 -5.87 -3.82
N ALA A 39 2.42 -6.89 -3.11
CA ALA A 39 1.59 -6.69 -1.92
C ALA A 39 2.37 -5.99 -0.79
N SER A 40 3.63 -6.37 -0.57
CA SER A 40 4.51 -5.74 0.42
C SER A 40 4.79 -4.27 0.09
N ARG A 41 5.13 -3.96 -1.17
CA ARG A 41 5.43 -2.58 -1.60
C ARG A 41 4.21 -1.67 -1.55
N THR A 42 3.02 -2.18 -1.85
CA THR A 42 1.77 -1.43 -1.65
C THR A 42 1.57 -1.08 -0.17
N ASN A 43 1.86 -2.02 0.75
CA ASN A 43 1.77 -1.75 2.19
C ASN A 43 2.79 -0.70 2.67
N VAL A 44 4.01 -0.73 2.14
CA VAL A 44 5.01 0.33 2.41
C VAL A 44 4.53 1.68 1.88
N MET A 45 3.99 1.72 0.66
CA MET A 45 3.40 2.94 0.09
C MET A 45 2.28 3.51 0.98
N PHE A 46 1.41 2.67 1.55
CA PHE A 46 0.37 3.08 2.50
C PHE A 46 0.90 3.55 3.86
N SER A 47 2.11 3.14 4.25
CA SER A 47 2.70 3.54 5.52
C SER A 47 3.09 5.03 5.54
N MET A 48 3.39 5.63 4.37
CA MET A 48 3.73 7.05 4.24
C MET A 48 2.56 7.98 4.63
N PRO A 49 1.37 7.88 4.00
CA PRO A 49 0.24 8.71 4.40
C PRO A 49 -0.17 8.42 5.84
N LEU A 50 -0.11 7.16 6.29
CA LEU A 50 -0.42 6.80 7.68
C LEU A 50 0.45 7.60 8.66
N LEU A 51 1.78 7.55 8.51
CA LEU A 51 2.70 8.26 9.38
C LEU A 51 2.54 9.79 9.27
N PHE A 52 2.31 10.30 8.07
CA PHE A 52 2.04 11.73 7.86
C PHE A 52 0.80 12.18 8.65
N PHE A 53 -0.34 11.49 8.49
CA PHE A 53 -1.57 11.87 9.16
C PHE A 53 -1.52 11.65 10.68
N MET A 54 -0.79 10.65 11.16
CA MET A 54 -0.52 10.50 12.60
C MET A 54 0.22 11.72 13.17
N GLY A 55 1.23 12.24 12.46
CA GLY A 55 1.91 13.46 12.86
C GLY A 55 1.05 14.72 12.70
N ALA A 56 0.33 14.83 11.57
CA ALA A 56 -0.52 15.96 11.27
C ALA A 56 -1.66 16.12 12.29
N ALA A 57 -2.25 15.02 12.77
CA ALA A 57 -3.31 15.06 13.78
C ALA A 57 -2.93 15.81 15.06
N ARG A 58 -1.63 15.88 15.40
CA ARG A 58 -1.14 16.58 16.60
C ARG A 58 -0.48 17.93 16.29
N HIS A 59 0.10 18.10 15.11
CA HIS A 59 0.97 19.24 14.81
C HIS A 59 0.47 20.16 13.69
N LEU A 60 -0.50 19.71 12.89
CA LEU A 60 -1.08 20.53 11.84
C LEU A 60 -2.22 21.36 12.44
N ILE A 61 -1.96 22.65 12.67
CA ILE A 61 -2.98 23.59 13.11
C ILE A 61 -3.86 23.91 11.90
N LEU A 62 -5.13 23.51 11.97
CA LEU A 62 -6.15 23.82 10.98
C LEU A 62 -7.09 24.87 11.58
N ASP A 63 -7.11 26.07 11.01
CA ASP A 63 -8.10 27.10 11.33
C ASP A 63 -9.41 26.76 10.58
N ARG A 64 -10.20 25.86 11.17
CA ARG A 64 -11.39 25.30 10.52
C ARG A 64 -12.53 25.10 11.51
N ASP A 65 -13.73 25.47 11.09
CA ASP A 65 -14.96 25.17 11.81
C ASP A 65 -15.39 23.72 11.57
N PHE A 66 -15.09 22.84 12.52
CA PHE A 66 -15.44 21.41 12.44
C PHE A 66 -16.94 21.14 12.52
N SER A 67 -17.78 22.14 12.86
CA SER A 67 -19.24 21.98 12.85
C SER A 67 -19.83 21.88 11.45
N GLN A 68 -19.13 22.39 10.44
CA GLN A 68 -19.56 22.35 9.03
C GLN A 68 -18.91 21.21 8.23
N VAL A 69 -17.97 20.48 8.83
CA VAL A 69 -17.28 19.39 8.15
C VAL A 69 -18.22 18.19 7.98
N GLN A 70 -18.51 17.84 6.73
CA GLN A 70 -19.28 16.63 6.42
C GLN A 70 -18.39 15.39 6.58
N PHE A 71 -18.38 14.80 7.78
CA PHE A 71 -17.58 13.61 8.12
C PHE A 71 -17.66 12.48 7.08
N TRP A 72 -18.85 12.22 6.53
CA TRP A 72 -19.06 11.18 5.53
C TRP A 72 -18.36 11.46 4.20
N ALA A 73 -18.28 12.73 3.77
CA ALA A 73 -17.59 13.08 2.52
C ALA A 73 -16.08 12.84 2.63
N VAL A 74 -15.48 13.24 3.76
CA VAL A 74 -14.06 13.00 4.07
C VAL A 74 -13.77 11.50 4.14
N SER A 75 -14.56 10.77 4.93
CA SER A 75 -14.34 9.34 5.17
C SER A 75 -14.56 8.51 3.91
N ALA A 76 -15.58 8.82 3.12
CA ALA A 76 -15.87 8.10 1.88
C ALA A 76 -14.79 8.35 0.81
N SER A 77 -14.30 9.57 0.66
CA SER A 77 -13.26 9.89 -0.33
C SER A 77 -11.92 9.22 -0.03
N ILE A 78 -11.47 9.25 1.23
CA ILE A 78 -10.26 8.55 1.67
C ILE A 78 -10.47 7.03 1.58
N GLY A 79 -11.57 6.53 2.13
CA GLY A 79 -11.90 5.11 2.17
C GLY A 79 -11.96 4.50 0.77
N LEU A 80 -12.64 5.16 -0.17
CA LEU A 80 -12.72 4.71 -1.55
C LEU A 80 -11.35 4.67 -2.23
N THR A 81 -10.53 5.70 -2.04
CA THR A 81 -9.17 5.77 -2.62
C THR A 81 -8.30 4.62 -2.13
N LEU A 82 -8.28 4.38 -0.80
CA LEU A 82 -7.51 3.29 -0.21
C LEU A 82 -8.05 1.93 -0.62
N LEU A 83 -9.37 1.76 -0.65
CA LEU A 83 -10.01 0.51 -1.06
C LEU A 83 -9.69 0.14 -2.51
N LEU A 84 -9.75 1.10 -3.44
CA LEU A 84 -9.41 0.85 -4.84
C LEU A 84 -7.93 0.43 -5.00
N LEU A 85 -7.03 1.10 -4.28
CA LEU A 85 -5.61 0.76 -4.28
C LEU A 85 -5.34 -0.61 -3.62
N GLU A 86 -6.07 -0.95 -2.55
CA GLU A 86 -5.96 -2.25 -1.90
C GLU A 86 -6.53 -3.37 -2.78
N ILE A 87 -7.66 -3.17 -3.45
CA ILE A 87 -8.19 -4.12 -4.43
C ILE A 87 -7.18 -4.34 -5.55
N ASN A 88 -6.56 -3.28 -6.06
CA ASN A 88 -5.48 -3.39 -7.03
C ASN A 88 -4.28 -4.16 -6.44
N ALA A 89 -3.92 -3.94 -5.17
CA ALA A 89 -2.88 -4.71 -4.50
C ALA A 89 -3.25 -6.20 -4.34
N LEU A 90 -4.54 -6.53 -4.16
CA LEU A 90 -5.03 -7.89 -3.94
C LEU A 90 -5.29 -8.68 -5.23
N LYS A 91 -5.63 -8.01 -6.34
CA LYS A 91 -5.98 -8.65 -7.62
C LYS A 91 -5.00 -8.33 -8.76
N GLY A 92 -4.25 -7.24 -8.64
CA GLY A 92 -3.31 -6.78 -9.65
C GLY A 92 -2.10 -7.71 -9.80
N THR A 93 -1.64 -7.85 -11.03
CA THR A 93 -0.51 -8.72 -11.41
C THR A 93 0.73 -7.96 -11.85
N LYS A 94 0.65 -6.63 -11.98
CA LYS A 94 1.74 -5.81 -12.52
C LYS A 94 2.27 -4.85 -11.46
N LEU A 95 3.58 -4.90 -11.21
CA LEU A 95 4.27 -4.02 -10.27
C LEU A 95 4.29 -2.55 -10.72
N GLY A 96 4.23 -2.27 -12.02
CA GLY A 96 4.17 -0.91 -12.57
C GLY A 96 5.22 0.03 -11.95
N PRO A 97 4.82 1.20 -11.39
CA PRO A 97 5.76 2.14 -10.76
C PRO A 97 6.35 1.59 -9.45
N LEU A 98 5.71 0.61 -8.81
CA LEU A 98 6.21 -0.05 -7.60
C LEU A 98 7.27 -1.12 -7.89
N THR A 99 7.84 -1.16 -9.10
CA THR A 99 8.98 -2.05 -9.44
C THR A 99 10.30 -1.63 -8.79
N THR A 100 10.46 -0.35 -8.45
CA THR A 100 11.68 0.19 -7.86
C THR A 100 11.40 0.81 -6.49
N VAL A 101 12.41 0.87 -5.62
CA VAL A 101 12.30 1.53 -4.30
C VAL A 101 11.94 3.00 -4.46
N ARG A 102 12.59 3.71 -5.39
CA ARG A 102 12.28 5.12 -5.70
C ARG A 102 10.82 5.27 -6.12
N GLY A 103 10.32 4.38 -6.97
CA GLY A 103 8.93 4.40 -7.40
C GLY A 103 7.93 4.20 -6.25
N VAL A 104 8.21 3.32 -5.29
CA VAL A 104 7.40 3.18 -4.06
C VAL A 104 7.39 4.46 -3.25
N VAL A 105 8.56 5.11 -3.10
CA VAL A 105 8.67 6.36 -2.35
C VAL A 105 7.89 7.49 -3.03
N HIS A 106 8.08 7.69 -4.34
CA HIS A 106 7.34 8.71 -5.08
C HIS A 106 5.82 8.45 -5.06
N ALA A 107 5.40 7.20 -5.22
CA ALA A 107 3.99 6.83 -5.14
C ALA A 107 3.39 7.08 -3.75
N GLY A 108 4.14 6.79 -2.68
CA GLY A 108 3.68 7.05 -1.30
C GLY A 108 3.60 8.54 -0.97
N VAL A 109 4.56 9.34 -1.43
CA VAL A 109 4.51 10.81 -1.32
C VAL A 109 3.35 11.38 -2.12
N LEU A 110 3.16 10.93 -3.37
CA LEU A 110 2.04 11.34 -4.21
C LEU A 110 0.70 10.98 -3.56
N LEU A 111 0.56 9.76 -3.05
CA LEU A 111 -0.64 9.32 -2.34
C LEU A 111 -0.91 10.19 -1.12
N THR A 112 0.12 10.53 -0.34
CA THR A 112 0.01 11.42 0.81
C THR A 112 -0.52 12.79 0.40
N ALA A 113 0.05 13.39 -0.65
CA ALA A 113 -0.41 14.66 -1.18
C ALA A 113 -1.87 14.61 -1.67
N VAL A 114 -2.24 13.55 -2.40
CA VAL A 114 -3.62 13.34 -2.88
C VAL A 114 -4.59 13.23 -1.72
N LEU A 115 -4.28 12.41 -0.70
CA LEU A 115 -5.15 12.26 0.47
C LEU A 115 -5.26 13.57 1.26
N TYR A 116 -4.16 14.33 1.38
CA TYR A 116 -4.19 15.63 2.05
C TYR A 116 -5.08 16.64 1.29
N LEU A 117 -4.94 16.70 -0.05
CA LEU A 117 -5.80 17.54 -0.89
C LEU A 117 -7.27 17.10 -0.81
N LEU A 118 -7.56 15.80 -0.74
CA LEU A 118 -8.93 15.32 -0.53
C LEU A 118 -9.49 15.80 0.80
N VAL A 119 -8.73 15.71 1.89
CA VAL A 119 -9.14 16.28 3.18
C VAL A 119 -9.41 17.77 3.00
N GLU A 120 -8.47 18.52 2.42
CA GLU A 120 -8.61 19.96 2.25
C GLU A 120 -9.85 20.37 1.44
N VAL A 121 -10.15 19.66 0.34
CA VAL A 121 -11.30 19.95 -0.52
C VAL A 121 -12.63 19.55 0.13
N THR A 122 -12.66 18.44 0.89
CA THR A 122 -13.90 17.93 1.50
C THR A 122 -14.24 18.58 2.85
N THR A 123 -13.34 19.40 3.37
CA THR A 123 -13.49 20.07 4.67
C THR A 123 -13.48 21.60 4.56
N ARG A 124 -13.39 22.14 3.34
CA ARG A 124 -13.71 23.54 3.02
C ARG A 124 -15.20 23.68 2.77
#